data_AF-A0A9D6VFH2-F1
#
_entry.id   AF-A0A9D6VFH2-F1
#
_cell.length_a   1.000
_cell.length_b   1.000
_cell.length_c   1.000
_cell.angle_alpha   90.00
_cell.angle_beta   90.00
_cell.angle_gamma   90.00
#
_symmetry.space_group_name_H-M   'P 1'
#
loop_
_entity.id
_entity.type
_entity.pdbx_description
1 polymer ?
#
loop_
_entity_poly.entity_id
_entity_poly.type
_entity_poly.pdbx_seq_one_letter_code
_entity_poly.pdbx_strand_id
1 'polypeptide(L)'
;MADKKPLNHRRNGSLFDWWSLTHIAWAALLAWVMNPMVALSIMVLWEPLEVLVLSPLLAKRGISFGYESIQNSLSDIFFDVIGVFLGVYVLTNLFDPPFFLF
;
A
#
# COMPACT_ATOMS: atom_id res chain seq x y z
N MET A 1 -18.08 -34.19 -13.82
CA MET A 1 -18.17 -32.72 -13.74
C MET A 1 -17.60 -32.32 -12.39
N ALA A 2 -16.44 -31.65 -12.36
CA ALA A 2 -15.85 -31.20 -11.10
C ALA A 2 -16.74 -30.11 -10.50
N ASP A 3 -17.24 -30.38 -9.30
CA ASP A 3 -18.02 -29.47 -8.48
C ASP A 3 -17.17 -28.23 -8.18
N LYS A 4 -17.35 -27.15 -8.96
CA LYS A 4 -16.70 -25.86 -8.69
C LYS A 4 -17.40 -25.27 -7.47
N LYS A 5 -16.88 -25.58 -6.27
CA LYS A 5 -17.25 -24.86 -5.05
C LYS A 5 -17.20 -23.36 -5.36
N PRO A 6 -18.25 -22.58 -5.04
CA PRO A 6 -18.17 -21.14 -5.14
C PRO A 6 -17.03 -20.72 -4.22
N LEU A 7 -15.95 -20.21 -4.80
CA LEU A 7 -14.89 -19.59 -4.03
C LEU A 7 -15.56 -18.43 -3.29
N ASN A 8 -15.72 -18.59 -1.98
CA ASN A 8 -16.29 -17.60 -1.09
C ASN A 8 -15.26 -16.47 -0.94
N HIS A 9 -15.12 -15.67 -1.99
CA HIS A 9 -14.18 -14.55 -2.06
C HIS A 9 -14.75 -13.37 -1.27
N ARG A 10 -14.80 -13.51 0.06
CA ARG A 10 -15.00 -12.34 0.92
C ARG A 10 -13.85 -11.38 0.67
N ARG A 11 -14.18 -10.12 0.40
CA ARG A 11 -13.18 -9.06 0.32
C ARG A 11 -12.39 -9.01 1.63
N ASN A 12 -11.08 -8.80 1.55
CA ASN A 12 -10.22 -8.62 2.70
C ASN A 12 -10.59 -7.31 3.41
N GLY A 13 -11.18 -7.45 4.59
CA GLY A 13 -11.55 -6.35 5.47
C GLY A 13 -10.61 -6.18 6.65
N SER A 14 -9.44 -6.83 6.63
CA SER A 14 -8.43 -6.62 7.68
C SER A 14 -7.96 -5.17 7.63
N LEU A 15 -7.83 -4.54 8.80
CA LEU A 15 -7.26 -3.19 8.93
C LEU A 15 -5.73 -3.21 8.95
N PHE A 16 -5.13 -4.40 8.92
CA PHE A 16 -3.68 -4.58 8.88
C PHE A 16 -3.37 -5.95 8.31
N ASP A 17 -2.49 -6.00 7.33
CA ASP A 17 -1.98 -7.24 6.78
C ASP A 17 -0.57 -7.07 6.19
N TRP A 18 -0.14 -8.06 5.40
CA TRP A 18 1.15 -8.02 4.72
C TRP A 18 1.26 -6.88 3.71
N TRP A 19 0.14 -6.46 3.13
CA TRP A 19 0.11 -5.37 2.18
C TRP A 19 0.31 -4.04 2.89
N SER A 20 -0.35 -3.83 4.03
CA SER A 20 -0.12 -2.67 4.90
C SER A 20 1.36 -2.49 5.28
N LEU A 21 2.12 -3.57 5.47
CA LEU A 21 3.57 -3.48 5.70
C LEU A 21 4.34 -2.96 4.49
N THR A 22 3.89 -3.27 3.28
CA THR A 22 4.51 -2.73 2.05
C THR A 22 4.24 -1.25 1.89
N HIS A 23 3.07 -0.75 2.32
CA HIS A 23 2.76 0.69 2.38
C HIS A 23 3.73 1.44 3.27
N ILE A 24 3.96 0.95 4.49
CA ILE A 24 4.97 1.53 5.40
C ILE A 24 6.34 1.56 4.71
N ALA A 25 6.78 0.45 4.12
CA ALA A 25 8.10 0.34 3.52
C ALA A 25 8.27 1.30 2.32
N TRP A 26 7.31 1.34 1.40
CA TRP A 26 7.37 2.20 0.23
C TRP A 26 7.26 3.68 0.60
N ALA A 27 6.33 4.04 1.48
CA ALA A 27 6.20 5.41 1.96
C ALA A 27 7.47 5.89 2.67
N ALA A 28 8.12 5.04 3.46
CA ALA A 28 9.40 5.36 4.10
C ALA A 28 10.53 5.56 3.09
N LEU A 29 10.65 4.67 2.11
CA LEU A 29 11.67 4.79 1.06
C LEU A 29 11.46 6.02 0.19
N LEU A 30 10.22 6.31 -0.20
CA LEU A 30 9.90 7.51 -0.96
C LEU A 30 10.23 8.76 -0.15
N ALA A 31 9.74 8.88 1.09
CA ALA A 31 10.00 10.04 1.94
C ALA A 31 11.49 10.21 2.31
N TRP A 32 12.30 9.16 2.22
CA TRP A 32 13.75 9.24 2.37
C TRP A 32 14.42 9.91 1.15
N VAL A 33 13.92 9.67 -0.06
CA VAL A 33 14.53 10.16 -1.31
C VAL A 33 13.79 11.33 -1.96
N MET A 34 12.69 11.83 -1.40
CA MET A 34 11.93 12.97 -1.96
C MET A 34 11.22 13.78 -0.88
N ASN A 35 10.64 14.91 -1.26
CA ASN A 35 9.83 15.71 -0.34
C ASN A 35 8.71 14.87 0.32
N PRO A 36 8.55 14.89 1.66
CA PRO A 36 7.60 14.03 2.37
C PRO A 36 6.14 14.24 1.97
N MET A 37 5.76 15.47 1.63
CA MET A 37 4.40 15.77 1.16
C MET A 37 4.15 15.20 -0.24
N VAL A 38 5.18 15.18 -1.08
CA VAL A 38 5.12 14.56 -2.42
C VAL A 38 5.02 13.04 -2.28
N ALA A 39 5.86 12.43 -1.43
CA ALA A 39 5.80 11.00 -1.13
C ALA A 39 4.40 10.59 -0.63
N LEU A 40 3.85 11.31 0.36
CA LEU A 40 2.51 11.02 0.87
C LEU A 40 1.43 11.21 -0.20
N SER A 41 1.53 12.24 -1.03
CA SER A 41 0.56 12.47 -2.10
C SER A 41 0.57 11.34 -3.13
N ILE A 42 1.75 10.82 -3.48
CA ILE A 42 1.90 9.69 -4.40
C ILE A 42 1.23 8.45 -3.79
N MET A 43 1.52 8.13 -2.53
CA MET A 43 0.97 6.95 -1.86
C MET A 43 -0.56 7.06 -1.72
N VAL A 44 -1.09 8.20 -1.28
CA VAL A 44 -2.54 8.41 -1.19
C VAL A 44 -3.24 8.33 -2.55
N LEU A 45 -2.60 8.78 -3.64
CA LEU A 45 -3.16 8.67 -4.99
C LEU A 45 -3.02 7.27 -5.59
N TRP A 46 -2.10 6.46 -5.06
CA TRP A 46 -1.94 5.06 -5.44
C TRP A 46 -3.13 4.20 -4.96
N GLU A 47 -3.65 4.50 -3.77
CA GLU A 47 -4.75 3.79 -3.12
C GLU A 47 -6.03 3.64 -3.98
N PRO A 48 -6.58 4.72 -4.60
CA PRO A 48 -7.69 4.57 -5.53
C PRO A 48 -7.37 3.70 -6.75
N LEU A 49 -6.15 3.80 -7.29
CA LEU A 49 -5.73 3.00 -8.44
C LEU A 49 -5.65 1.53 -8.06
N GLU A 50 -5.15 1.25 -6.86
CA GLU A 50 -5.09 -0.07 -6.29
C GLU A 50 -6.46 -0.71 -6.16
N VAL A 51 -7.36 -0.11 -5.38
CA VAL A 51 -8.67 -0.71 -5.09
C VAL A 51 -9.61 -0.72 -6.28
N LEU A 52 -9.60 0.33 -7.10
CA LEU A 52 -10.57 0.47 -8.20
C LEU A 52 -10.11 -0.20 -9.49
N VAL A 53 -8.80 -0.36 -9.69
CA VAL A 53 -8.24 -0.91 -10.93
C VAL A 53 -7.51 -2.23 -10.68
N LEU A 54 -6.52 -2.26 -9.79
CA LEU A 54 -5.67 -3.44 -9.62
C LEU A 54 -6.42 -4.58 -8.91
N SER A 55 -7.11 -4.31 -7.81
CA SER A 55 -7.84 -5.34 -7.05
C SER A 55 -8.83 -6.12 -7.94
N PRO A 56 -9.77 -5.50 -8.70
CA PRO A 56 -10.70 -6.25 -9.54
C PRO A 56 -10.02 -7.01 -10.69
N LEU A 57 -8.88 -6.52 -11.21
CA LEU A 57 -8.12 -7.23 -12.23
C LEU A 57 -7.45 -8.49 -11.67
N LEU A 58 -6.90 -8.39 -10.47
CA LEU A 58 -6.14 -9.46 -9.83
C LEU A 58 -7.06 -10.50 -9.18
N ALA A 59 -8.26 -10.09 -8.74
CA ALA A 59 -9.32 -11.00 -8.31
C ALA A 59 -9.71 -11.98 -9.42
N LYS A 60 -9.77 -11.53 -10.69
CA LYS A 60 -10.06 -12.42 -11.84
C LYS A 60 -9.04 -13.55 -12.00
N ARG A 61 -7.83 -13.38 -11.44
CA ARG A 61 -6.76 -14.37 -11.44
C ARG A 61 -6.62 -15.14 -10.12
N GLY A 62 -7.52 -14.92 -9.16
CA GLY A 62 -7.48 -15.60 -7.85
C GLY A 62 -6.36 -15.11 -6.93
N ILE A 63 -5.80 -13.92 -7.17
CA ILE A 63 -4.73 -13.35 -6.34
C ILE A 63 -5.34 -12.71 -5.10
N SER A 64 -4.79 -12.97 -3.91
CA SER A 64 -5.34 -12.51 -2.62
C SER A 64 -5.49 -10.99 -2.54
N PHE A 65 -4.50 -10.25 -3.00
CA PHE A 65 -4.51 -8.78 -3.15
C PHE A 65 -5.67 -8.28 -4.03
N GLY A 66 -6.17 -9.13 -4.92
CA GLY A 66 -7.36 -8.83 -5.72
C GLY A 66 -8.63 -8.57 -4.91
N TYR A 67 -8.65 -9.00 -3.64
CA TYR A 67 -9.84 -8.98 -2.81
C TYR A 67 -9.86 -7.82 -1.81
N GLU A 68 -8.98 -6.85 -1.89
CA GLU A 68 -8.96 -5.73 -0.94
C GLU A 68 -10.28 -4.96 -0.90
N SER A 69 -10.62 -4.48 0.30
CA SER A 69 -11.80 -3.65 0.54
C SER A 69 -11.41 -2.18 0.64
N ILE A 70 -12.40 -1.30 0.47
CA ILE A 70 -12.22 0.13 0.70
C ILE A 70 -11.75 0.40 2.14
N GLN A 71 -12.20 -0.41 3.11
CA GLN A 71 -11.79 -0.26 4.51
C GLN A 71 -10.30 -0.55 4.71
N ASN A 72 -9.77 -1.55 4.02
CA ASN A 72 -8.36 -1.91 4.06
C ASN A 72 -7.50 -0.82 3.39
N SER A 73 -7.86 -0.35 2.20
CA SER A 73 -7.16 0.78 1.57
C SER A 73 -7.20 2.08 2.38
N LEU A 74 -8.30 2.37 3.07
CA LEU A 74 -8.33 3.49 4.01
C LEU A 74 -7.37 3.30 5.20
N SER A 75 -7.17 2.05 5.65
CA SER A 75 -6.14 1.75 6.65
C SER A 75 -4.74 1.85 6.08
N ASP A 76 -4.53 1.53 4.81
CA ASP A 76 -3.23 1.61 4.14
C ASP A 76 -2.73 3.06 4.01
N ILE A 77 -3.63 4.03 3.81
CA ILE A 77 -3.31 5.48 3.95
C ILE A 77 -2.74 5.82 5.34
N PHE A 78 -3.26 5.22 6.42
CA PHE A 78 -2.72 5.45 7.76
C PHE A 78 -1.31 4.87 7.89
N PHE A 79 -1.06 3.71 7.29
CA PHE A 79 0.27 3.11 7.25
C PHE A 79 1.25 3.89 6.36
N ASP A 80 0.78 4.54 5.29
CA ASP A 80 1.60 5.46 4.50
C ASP A 80 2.12 6.61 5.34
N VAL A 81 1.27 7.22 6.18
CA VAL A 81 1.69 8.30 7.09
C VAL A 81 2.77 7.80 8.06
N ILE A 82 2.62 6.59 8.61
CA ILE A 82 3.65 5.98 9.46
C ILE A 82 4.94 5.78 8.67
N GLY A 83 4.87 5.24 7.46
CA GLY A 83 6.02 5.05 6.59
C GLY A 83 6.74 6.36 6.31
N VAL A 84 6.02 7.40 5.87
CA VAL A 84 6.59 8.74 5.64
C VAL A 84 7.29 9.26 6.90
N PHE A 85 6.67 9.13 8.07
CA PHE A 85 7.28 9.53 9.34
C PHE A 85 8.60 8.78 9.59
N LEU A 86 8.64 7.47 9.34
CA LEU A 86 9.86 6.67 9.47
C LEU A 86 10.93 7.10 8.45
N GLY A 87 10.57 7.39 7.21
CA GLY A 87 11.51 7.89 6.21
C GLY A 87 12.17 9.21 6.61
N VAL A 88 11.36 10.16 7.07
CA VAL A 88 11.83 11.51 7.45
C VAL A 88 12.65 11.48 8.74
N TYR A 89 12.16 10.82 9.78
CA TYR A 89 12.76 10.94 11.11
C TYR A 89 13.70 9.79 11.47
N VAL A 90 13.58 8.63 10.83
CA VAL A 90 14.45 7.48 11.12
C VAL A 90 15.49 7.31 10.02
N LEU A 91 15.07 7.09 8.78
CA LEU A 91 16.03 6.81 7.69
C LEU A 91 16.95 7.99 7.43
N THR A 92 16.42 9.20 7.32
CA THR A 92 17.21 10.42 7.06
C THR A 92 18.20 10.74 8.19
N ASN A 93 17.94 10.32 9.44
CA ASN A 93 18.87 10.51 10.55
C ASN A 93 19.95 9.42 10.64
N LEU A 94 19.70 8.25 10.07
CA LEU A 94 20.62 7.10 10.13
C LEU A 94 21.46 6.95 8.86
N PHE A 95 20.94 7.39 7.72
CA PHE A 95 21.52 7.17 6.41
C PHE A 95 21.29 8.37 5.49
N ASP A 96 22.34 8.77 4.78
CA ASP A 96 22.22 9.75 3.70
C ASP A 96 21.47 9.12 2.51
N PRO A 97 20.47 9.81 1.93
CA PRO A 97 19.78 9.29 0.78
C PRO A 97 20.74 9.19 -0.42
N PRO A 98 20.70 8.11 -1.21
CA PRO A 98 21.61 7.91 -2.33
C PRO A 98 21.39 8.92 -3.47
N PHE A 99 20.20 9.52 -3.53
CA PHE A 99 19.80 10.59 -4.43
C PHE A 99 18.56 11.29 -3.84
N PHE A 100 18.24 12.48 -4.36
CA PHE A 100 17.02 13.20 -4.01
C PHE A 100 16.21 13.53 -5.27
N LEU A 101 14.92 13.23 -5.25
CA LEU A 101 13.96 13.51 -6.30
C LEU A 101 13.09 14.69 -5.89
N PHE A 102 13.22 15.79 -6.66
CA PHE A 102 12.44 17.04 -6.55
C PHE A 102 12.45 17.71 -5.17
#